data_AF-A0A023FFD2-F1
#
_entry.id   AF-A0A023FFD2-F1
#
_cell.length_a   1.000
_cell.length_b   1.000
_cell.length_c   1.000
_cell.angle_alpha   90.00
_cell.angle_beta   90.00
_cell.angle_gamma   90.00
#
_symmetry.space_group_name_H-M   'P 1'
#
loop_
_entity.id
_entity.type
_entity.pdbx_description
1 polymer ?
#
loop_
_entity_poly.entity_id
_entity_poly.type
_entity_poly.pdbx_seq_one_letter_code
_entity_poly.pdbx_strand_id
1 'polypeptide(L)'
;LLLLGFLCDELQAAHMIKVLHPDSNALQVQMDESALAKAMKGMLITLGFGKPPPNITPAQLFSKAESKVRELVPKVGPAVMSKPLFLGGLTEKQWFALAKLQEQMHEEYRVRRETLIKRLDVTIQSFLWAERLKGMEDKIMQVYQPRRKLMEAEPSVSVGHVLAAREDLTMLEKTSGAGVRKNTKSAINKVLIGMVP
;
A
#
# COMPACT_ATOMS: atom_id res chain seq x y z
N LEU A 1 2.34 -53.16 -30.36
CA LEU A 1 2.88 -53.50 -29.02
C LEU A 1 4.18 -52.77 -28.69
N LEU A 2 5.10 -52.54 -29.64
CA LEU A 2 6.34 -51.77 -29.43
C LEU A 2 6.14 -50.34 -28.89
N LEU A 3 5.16 -49.60 -29.41
CA LEU A 3 4.88 -48.24 -28.96
C LEU A 3 4.43 -48.20 -27.48
N LEU A 4 3.62 -49.17 -27.06
CA LEU A 4 3.14 -49.23 -25.68
C LEU A 4 4.28 -49.56 -24.72
N GLY A 5 5.18 -50.47 -25.11
CA GLY A 5 6.39 -50.77 -24.36
C GLY A 5 7.30 -49.54 -24.23
N PHE A 6 7.58 -48.86 -25.34
CA PHE A 6 8.37 -47.63 -25.35
C PHE A 6 7.79 -46.54 -24.43
N LEU A 7 6.47 -46.32 -24.46
CA LEU A 7 5.81 -45.35 -23.59
C LEU A 7 5.83 -45.74 -22.11
N CYS A 8 5.74 -47.04 -21.80
CA CYS A 8 5.87 -47.53 -20.43
C CYS A 8 7.30 -47.35 -19.90
N ASP A 9 8.31 -47.62 -20.73
CA ASP A 9 9.73 -47.46 -20.36
C ASP A 9 10.07 -45.97 -20.15
N GLU A 10 9.60 -45.08 -21.04
CA GLU A 10 9.74 -43.62 -20.89
C GLU A 10 9.05 -43.09 -19.61
N LEU A 11 7.86 -43.59 -19.29
CA LEU A 11 7.15 -43.22 -18.06
C LEU A 11 7.94 -43.66 -16.81
N GLN A 12 8.49 -44.88 -16.82
CA GLN A 12 9.31 -45.40 -15.73
C GLN A 12 10.61 -44.61 -15.57
N ALA A 13 11.28 -44.28 -16.66
CA ALA A 13 12.48 -43.44 -16.66
C ALA A 13 12.18 -42.03 -16.11
N ALA A 14 11.08 -41.40 -16.54
CA ALA A 14 10.64 -40.10 -16.01
C ALA A 14 10.33 -40.15 -14.50
N HIS A 15 9.71 -41.24 -14.03
CA HIS A 15 9.49 -41.46 -12.60
C HIS A 15 10.79 -41.62 -11.81
N MET A 16 11.75 -42.40 -12.32
CA MET A 16 13.06 -42.56 -11.68
C MET A 16 13.81 -41.23 -11.61
N ILE A 17 13.79 -40.43 -12.68
CA ILE A 17 14.39 -39.09 -12.70
C ILE A 17 13.76 -38.20 -11.63
N LYS A 18 12.42 -38.20 -11.50
CA LYS A 18 11.72 -37.41 -10.47
C LYS A 18 12.05 -37.85 -9.03
N VAL A 19 12.29 -39.14 -8.81
CA VAL A 19 12.64 -39.67 -7.47
C VAL A 19 14.11 -39.43 -7.13
N LEU A 20 15.02 -39.56 -8.11
CA LEU A 20 16.45 -39.37 -7.93
C LEU A 20 16.85 -37.89 -7.94
N HIS A 21 16.12 -37.07 -8.69
CA HIS A 21 16.23 -35.62 -8.75
C HIS A 21 14.87 -35.02 -8.42
N PRO A 22 14.45 -35.07 -7.14
CA PRO A 22 13.29 -34.31 -6.72
C PRO A 22 13.52 -32.86 -7.10
N ASP A 23 12.59 -32.28 -7.87
CA ASP A 23 12.61 -30.86 -8.16
C ASP A 23 12.89 -30.13 -6.84
N SER A 24 13.99 -29.38 -6.77
CA SER A 24 14.29 -28.54 -5.61
C SER A 24 13.18 -27.49 -5.36
N ASN A 25 12.19 -27.42 -6.26
CA ASN A 25 11.00 -26.60 -6.17
C ASN A 25 9.77 -27.31 -5.59
N ALA A 26 9.79 -28.63 -5.32
CA ALA A 26 8.67 -29.34 -4.70
C ALA A 26 8.43 -28.93 -3.23
N LEU A 27 9.40 -28.26 -2.62
CA LEU A 27 9.33 -27.61 -1.31
C LEU A 27 9.51 -26.08 -1.41
N GLN A 28 9.12 -25.46 -2.54
CA GLN A 28 8.76 -24.05 -2.47
C GLN A 28 7.43 -23.96 -1.72
N VAL A 29 7.51 -23.94 -0.39
CA VAL A 29 6.55 -23.16 0.39
C VAL A 29 6.61 -21.78 -0.25
N GLN A 30 5.63 -21.46 -1.09
CA GLN A 30 5.35 -20.08 -1.46
C GLN A 30 5.00 -19.40 -0.13
N MET A 31 6.03 -18.95 0.57
CA MET A 31 5.84 -18.04 1.68
C MET A 31 5.27 -16.79 1.02
N ASP A 32 3.97 -16.56 1.22
CA ASP A 32 3.37 -15.29 0.86
C ASP A 32 4.19 -14.19 1.55
N GLU A 33 5.04 -13.53 0.77
CA GLU A 33 5.91 -12.48 1.25
C GLU A 33 4.98 -11.36 1.76
N SER A 34 5.02 -11.11 3.07
CA SER A 34 4.19 -10.04 3.64
C SER A 34 4.52 -8.71 2.97
N ALA A 35 3.53 -7.82 2.88
CA ALA A 35 3.74 -6.49 2.31
C ALA A 35 4.91 -5.75 2.98
N LEU A 36 5.09 -5.97 4.29
CA LEU A 36 6.20 -5.43 5.06
C LEU A 36 7.55 -6.00 4.62
N ALA A 37 7.65 -7.33 4.45
CA ALA A 37 8.88 -7.98 3.98
C ALA A 37 9.26 -7.51 2.57
N LYS A 38 8.27 -7.40 1.67
CA LYS A 38 8.47 -6.87 0.31
C LYS A 38 8.95 -5.43 0.33
N ALA A 39 8.36 -4.57 1.15
CA ALA A 39 8.79 -3.18 1.29
C ALA A 39 10.21 -3.08 1.85
N MET A 40 10.54 -3.89 2.86
CA MET A 40 11.87 -3.92 3.46
C MET A 40 12.94 -4.40 2.46
N LYS A 41 12.64 -5.46 1.70
CA LYS A 41 13.50 -5.94 0.62
C LYS A 41 13.70 -4.87 -0.47
N GLY A 42 12.63 -4.21 -0.89
CA GLY A 42 12.68 -3.13 -1.87
C GLY A 42 13.53 -1.95 -1.41
N MET A 43 13.41 -1.56 -0.14
CA MET A 43 14.26 -0.53 0.47
C MET A 43 15.74 -0.94 0.46
N LEU A 44 16.07 -2.17 0.88
CA LEU A 44 17.46 -2.63 0.92
C LEU A 44 18.09 -2.65 -0.48
N ILE A 45 17.36 -3.13 -1.49
CA ILE A 45 17.81 -3.12 -2.89
C ILE A 45 18.02 -1.68 -3.37
N THR A 46 17.07 -0.78 -3.10
CA THR A 46 17.16 0.64 -3.47
C THR A 46 18.37 1.33 -2.83
N LEU A 47 18.70 0.97 -1.59
CA LEU A 47 19.88 1.48 -0.88
C LEU A 47 21.20 0.83 -1.35
N GLY A 48 21.13 -0.14 -2.28
CA GLY A 48 22.29 -0.82 -2.86
C GLY A 48 22.83 -1.96 -1.99
N PHE A 49 22.05 -2.47 -1.03
CA PHE A 49 22.46 -3.65 -0.27
C PHE A 49 22.34 -4.93 -1.10
N GLY A 50 23.37 -5.76 -1.05
CA GLY A 50 23.31 -7.14 -1.52
C GLY A 50 22.48 -8.03 -0.59
N LYS A 51 22.41 -9.33 -0.91
CA LYS A 51 21.75 -10.32 -0.04
C LYS A 51 22.38 -10.27 1.37
N PRO A 52 21.58 -10.04 2.43
CA PRO A 52 22.13 -9.97 3.78
C PRO A 52 22.82 -11.29 4.16
N PRO A 53 23.98 -11.25 4.85
CA PRO A 53 24.65 -12.44 5.34
C PRO A 53 23.73 -13.27 6.25
N PRO A 54 23.83 -14.60 6.25
CA PRO A 54 22.95 -15.46 7.05
C PRO A 54 23.07 -15.24 8.57
N ASN A 55 24.16 -14.63 9.02
CA ASN A 55 24.45 -14.37 10.44
C ASN A 55 24.19 -12.91 10.87
N ILE A 56 23.61 -12.06 10.00
CA ILE A 56 23.35 -10.66 10.35
C ILE A 56 22.20 -10.56 11.36
N THR A 57 22.40 -9.77 12.41
CA THR A 57 21.30 -9.48 13.34
C THR A 57 20.41 -8.36 12.80
N PRO A 58 19.12 -8.29 13.19
CA PRO A 58 18.24 -7.18 12.81
C PRO A 58 18.83 -5.81 13.16
N ALA A 59 19.42 -5.69 14.36
CA ALA A 59 20.05 -4.44 14.80
C ALA A 59 21.20 -3.99 13.88
N GLN A 60 22.07 -4.94 13.46
CA GLN A 60 23.15 -4.65 12.53
C GLN A 60 22.63 -4.24 11.15
N LEU A 61 21.58 -4.91 10.66
CA LEU A 61 20.96 -4.59 9.38
C LEU A 61 20.37 -3.17 9.39
N PHE A 62 19.58 -2.83 10.41
CA PHE A 62 18.97 -1.50 10.52
C PHE A 62 20.01 -0.41 10.76
N SER A 63 21.04 -0.65 11.56
CA SER A 63 22.14 0.32 11.75
C SER A 63 22.89 0.60 10.44
N LYS A 64 23.16 -0.42 9.62
CA LYS A 64 23.77 -0.24 8.29
C LYS A 64 22.84 0.52 7.35
N ALA A 65 21.56 0.17 7.32
CA ALA A 65 20.57 0.85 6.50
C ALA A 65 20.44 2.34 6.89
N GLU A 66 20.37 2.64 8.18
CA GLU A 66 20.32 4.00 8.70
C GLU A 66 21.56 4.81 8.29
N SER A 67 22.75 4.24 8.46
CA SER A 67 24.00 4.88 8.05
C SER A 67 24.00 5.21 6.55
N LYS A 68 23.54 4.27 5.71
CA LYS A 68 23.45 4.47 4.26
C LYS A 68 22.44 5.55 3.89
N VAL A 69 21.29 5.59 4.57
CA VAL A 69 20.28 6.65 4.39
C VAL A 69 20.87 8.01 4.75
N ARG A 70 21.55 8.14 5.89
CA ARG A 70 22.20 9.39 6.31
C ARG A 70 23.27 9.87 5.31
N GLU A 71 23.97 8.94 4.68
CA GLU A 71 24.96 9.25 3.63
C GLU A 71 24.31 9.76 2.33
N LEU A 72 23.18 9.16 1.94
CA LEU A 72 22.53 9.43 0.65
C LEU A 72 21.60 10.64 0.69
N VAL A 73 20.84 10.84 1.79
CA VAL A 73 19.85 11.92 1.91
C VAL A 73 20.41 13.30 1.54
N PRO A 74 21.61 13.71 1.98
CA PRO A 74 22.20 15.00 1.60
C PRO A 74 22.60 15.10 0.12
N LYS A 75 22.86 13.96 -0.53
CA LYS A 75 23.25 13.89 -1.96
C LYS A 75 22.05 13.92 -2.90
N VAL A 76 20.86 13.65 -2.36
CA VAL A 76 19.61 13.65 -3.11
C VAL A 76 19.16 15.10 -3.31
N GLY A 77 19.00 15.52 -4.56
CA GLY A 77 18.56 16.88 -4.90
C GLY A 77 17.11 17.15 -4.47
N PRO A 78 16.70 18.44 -4.41
CA PRO A 78 15.36 18.85 -3.98
C PRO A 78 14.23 18.34 -4.88
N ALA A 79 14.54 17.98 -6.13
CA ALA A 79 13.59 17.36 -7.06
C ALA A 79 13.16 15.94 -6.64
N VAL A 80 13.98 15.25 -5.85
CA VAL A 80 13.70 13.88 -5.40
C VAL A 80 13.29 13.88 -3.92
N MET A 81 13.84 14.79 -3.11
CA MET A 81 13.48 14.92 -1.70
C MET A 81 13.47 16.40 -1.29
N SER A 82 12.28 16.94 -1.04
CA SER A 82 12.04 18.30 -0.52
C SER A 82 12.61 18.48 0.90
N LYS A 83 12.66 19.70 1.43
CA LYS A 83 13.18 19.92 2.80
C LYS A 83 12.20 19.42 3.87
N PRO A 84 12.68 18.97 5.04
CA PRO A 84 11.81 18.66 6.18
C PRO A 84 10.98 19.89 6.58
N LEU A 85 9.70 19.67 6.87
CA LEU A 85 8.81 20.73 7.32
C LEU A 85 9.14 21.17 8.76
N PHE A 86 9.66 20.24 9.56
CA PHE A 86 10.12 20.49 10.91
C PHE A 86 11.60 20.14 11.05
N LEU A 87 12.38 21.08 11.59
CA LEU A 87 13.79 20.92 11.92
C LEU A 87 14.00 21.40 13.35
N GLY A 88 14.33 20.48 14.25
CA GLY A 88 14.62 20.81 15.64
C GLY A 88 14.28 19.70 16.62
N GLY A 89 14.59 19.95 17.88
CA GLY A 89 14.13 19.13 19.01
C GLY A 89 12.84 19.70 19.58
N LEU A 90 12.00 18.81 20.11
CA LEU A 90 10.83 19.19 20.90
C LEU A 90 11.17 19.05 22.38
N THR A 91 10.79 20.06 23.17
CA THR A 91 10.84 19.99 24.63
C THR A 91 9.77 19.03 25.16
N GLU A 92 9.92 18.57 26.40
CA GLU A 92 8.92 17.68 27.05
C GLU A 92 7.51 18.30 27.05
N LYS A 93 7.39 19.59 27.34
CA LYS A 93 6.11 20.32 27.28
C LYS A 93 5.50 20.31 25.87
N GLN A 94 6.33 20.47 24.84
CA GLN A 94 5.87 20.43 23.45
C GLN A 94 5.47 19.00 23.03
N TRP A 95 6.20 17.97 23.48
CA TRP A 95 5.81 16.58 23.26
C TRP A 95 4.45 16.26 23.88
N PHE A 96 4.20 16.72 25.10
CA PHE A 96 2.91 16.54 25.76
C PHE A 96 1.78 17.26 24.99
N ALA A 97 2.01 18.51 24.58
CA ALA A 97 1.04 19.27 23.78
C ALA A 97 0.77 18.60 22.43
N LEU A 98 1.81 18.09 21.76
CA LEU A 98 1.70 17.39 20.47
C LEU A 98 0.94 16.06 20.60
N ALA A 99 1.19 15.29 21.66
CA ALA A 99 0.46 14.06 21.94
C ALA A 99 -1.05 14.32 22.14
N LYS A 100 -1.40 15.36 22.90
CA LYS A 100 -2.79 15.77 23.09
C LYS A 100 -3.45 16.22 21.78
N LEU A 101 -2.74 17.01 20.96
CA LEU A 101 -3.24 17.43 19.66
C LEU A 101 -3.44 16.22 18.73
N GLN A 102 -2.50 15.29 18.71
CA GLN A 102 -2.61 14.06 17.94
C GLN A 102 -3.85 13.27 18.35
N GLU A 103 -4.10 13.08 19.65
CA GLU A 103 -5.29 12.37 20.14
C GLU A 103 -6.59 13.03 19.66
N GLN A 104 -6.69 14.36 19.79
CA GLN A 104 -7.85 15.12 19.34
C GLN A 104 -8.06 15.01 17.82
N MET A 105 -7.00 15.17 17.04
CA MET A 105 -7.05 15.06 15.59
C MET A 105 -7.40 13.63 15.16
N HIS A 106 -6.81 12.62 15.81
CA HIS A 106 -7.07 11.22 15.52
C HIS A 106 -8.56 10.89 15.69
N GLU A 107 -9.16 11.32 16.79
CA GLU A 107 -10.59 11.14 17.04
C GLU A 107 -11.45 11.86 15.99
N GLU A 108 -11.13 13.12 15.68
CA GLU A 108 -11.88 13.88 14.69
C GLU A 108 -11.82 13.23 13.29
N TYR A 109 -10.63 12.78 12.88
CA TYR A 109 -10.46 12.09 11.60
C TYR A 109 -11.12 10.71 11.58
N ARG A 110 -11.16 10.00 12.71
CA ARG A 110 -11.90 8.74 12.83
C ARG A 110 -13.38 8.94 12.55
N VAL A 111 -14.02 9.90 13.24
CA VAL A 111 -15.45 10.23 13.05
C VAL A 111 -15.73 10.69 11.62
N ARG A 112 -14.84 11.51 11.03
CA ARG A 112 -14.97 11.92 9.62
C ARG A 112 -14.90 10.73 8.66
N ARG A 113 -13.97 9.79 8.88
CA ARG A 113 -13.84 8.59 8.05
C ARG A 113 -15.07 7.70 8.19
N GLU A 114 -15.56 7.46 9.41
CA GLU A 114 -16.79 6.73 9.65
C GLU A 114 -17.99 7.37 8.91
N THR A 115 -18.12 8.69 9.01
CA THR A 115 -19.18 9.42 8.30
C THR A 115 -19.08 9.24 6.79
N LEU A 116 -17.89 9.37 6.20
CA LEU A 116 -17.70 9.20 4.76
C LEU A 116 -17.97 7.77 4.29
N ILE A 117 -17.52 6.79 5.08
CA ILE A 117 -17.77 5.37 4.82
C ILE A 117 -19.28 5.09 4.89
N LYS A 118 -19.97 5.60 5.91
CA LYS A 118 -21.42 5.40 6.04
C LYS A 118 -22.20 6.09 4.92
N ARG A 119 -21.78 7.29 4.51
CA ARG A 119 -22.36 7.98 3.34
C ARG A 119 -22.20 7.16 2.06
N LEU A 120 -21.05 6.54 1.86
CA LEU A 120 -20.85 5.61 0.75
C LEU A 120 -21.77 4.40 0.86
N ASP A 121 -21.85 3.76 2.03
CA ASP A 121 -22.74 2.62 2.28
C ASP A 121 -24.20 2.96 1.91
N VAL A 122 -24.72 4.09 2.41
CA VAL A 122 -26.10 4.54 2.15
C VAL A 122 -26.32 4.91 0.68
N THR A 123 -25.30 5.49 0.02
CA THR A 123 -25.38 5.79 -1.42
C THR A 123 -25.46 4.52 -2.26
N ILE A 124 -24.72 3.46 -1.90
CA ILE A 124 -24.84 2.16 -2.58
C ILE A 124 -26.20 1.52 -2.28
N GLN A 125 -26.69 1.62 -1.04
CA GLN A 125 -28.02 1.12 -0.68
C GLN A 125 -29.13 1.79 -1.47
N SER A 126 -29.05 3.09 -1.77
CA SER A 126 -30.09 3.77 -2.56
C SER A 126 -30.19 3.25 -3.99
N PHE A 127 -29.09 2.77 -4.58
CA PHE A 127 -29.11 2.12 -5.90
C PHE A 127 -29.89 0.82 -5.91
N LEU A 128 -29.95 0.09 -4.79
CA LEU A 128 -30.72 -1.14 -4.67
C LEU A 128 -32.24 -0.89 -4.67
N TRP A 129 -32.67 0.36 -4.47
CA TRP A 129 -34.09 0.76 -4.46
C TRP A 129 -34.52 1.40 -5.78
N ALA A 130 -33.59 1.61 -6.70
CA ALA A 130 -33.89 2.19 -8.01
C ALA A 130 -34.51 1.13 -8.92
N GLU A 131 -35.74 1.36 -9.41
CA GLU A 131 -36.43 0.46 -10.34
C GLU A 131 -35.59 0.13 -11.59
N ARG A 132 -34.78 1.08 -12.07
CA ARG A 132 -33.86 0.88 -13.22
C ARG A 132 -32.75 -0.13 -12.96
N LEU A 133 -32.45 -0.46 -11.70
CA LEU A 133 -31.35 -1.32 -11.28
C LEU A 133 -31.83 -2.63 -10.62
N LYS A 134 -33.14 -2.89 -10.65
CA LYS A 134 -33.75 -4.11 -10.13
C LYS A 134 -33.14 -5.35 -10.80
N GLY A 135 -32.70 -6.33 -10.00
CA GLY A 135 -32.04 -7.54 -10.49
C GLY A 135 -30.53 -7.39 -10.75
N MET A 136 -29.92 -6.24 -10.45
CA MET A 136 -28.48 -6.00 -10.56
C MET A 136 -27.77 -5.95 -9.19
N GLU A 137 -28.46 -6.30 -8.12
CA GLU A 137 -27.99 -6.17 -6.73
C GLU A 137 -26.68 -6.95 -6.52
N ASP A 138 -26.63 -8.20 -7.00
CA ASP A 138 -25.45 -9.06 -6.88
C ASP A 138 -24.23 -8.45 -7.58
N LYS A 139 -24.42 -7.86 -8.77
CA LYS A 139 -23.34 -7.21 -9.51
C LYS A 139 -22.81 -5.98 -8.78
N ILE A 140 -23.70 -5.18 -8.21
CA ILE A 140 -23.34 -4.00 -7.40
C ILE A 140 -22.51 -4.46 -6.19
N MET A 141 -22.99 -5.46 -5.46
CA MET A 141 -22.33 -5.95 -4.25
C MET A 141 -20.99 -6.65 -4.55
N GLN A 142 -20.88 -7.36 -5.67
CA GLN A 142 -19.64 -7.98 -6.12
C GLN A 142 -18.52 -6.95 -6.33
N VAL A 143 -18.85 -5.75 -6.84
CA VAL A 143 -17.88 -4.66 -7.05
C VAL A 143 -17.64 -3.89 -5.75
N TYR A 144 -18.69 -3.66 -4.96
CA TYR A 144 -18.63 -2.82 -3.78
C TYR A 144 -17.91 -3.47 -2.61
N GLN A 145 -18.28 -4.70 -2.26
CA GLN A 145 -17.81 -5.36 -1.03
C GLN A 145 -16.30 -5.49 -0.91
N PRO A 146 -15.54 -5.87 -1.96
CA PRO A 146 -14.08 -5.93 -1.89
C PRO A 146 -13.45 -4.58 -1.54
N ARG A 147 -13.98 -3.48 -2.08
CA ARG A 147 -13.47 -2.13 -1.81
C ARG A 147 -13.85 -1.66 -0.41
N ARG A 148 -15.08 -1.94 0.00
CA ARG A 148 -15.59 -1.56 1.32
C ARG A 148 -14.82 -2.22 2.46
N LYS A 149 -14.39 -3.48 2.27
CA LYS A 149 -13.56 -4.21 3.24
C LYS A 149 -12.18 -3.59 3.47
N LEU A 150 -11.65 -2.84 2.51
CA LEU A 150 -10.38 -2.14 2.63
C LEU A 150 -10.50 -0.78 3.34
N MET A 151 -11.73 -0.34 3.65
CA MET A 151 -11.98 0.96 4.25
C MET A 151 -12.14 0.82 5.77
N GLU A 152 -11.19 1.40 6.49
CA GLU A 152 -11.19 1.44 7.95
C GLU A 152 -11.51 2.84 8.47
N ALA A 153 -12.28 2.92 9.56
CA ALA A 153 -12.55 4.19 10.23
C ALA A 153 -11.29 4.75 10.90
N GLU A 154 -10.40 3.86 11.39
CA GLU A 154 -9.18 4.28 12.06
C GLU A 154 -8.21 5.02 11.11
N PRO A 155 -7.76 6.22 11.47
CA PRO A 155 -6.69 6.91 10.76
C PRO A 155 -5.35 6.16 10.91
N SER A 156 -4.60 6.06 9.82
CA SER A 156 -3.26 5.44 9.81
C SER A 156 -2.12 6.45 9.96
N VAL A 157 -2.40 7.67 10.44
CA VAL A 157 -1.43 8.76 10.58
C VAL A 157 -0.98 8.87 12.03
N SER A 158 0.31 8.72 12.27
CA SER A 158 0.94 8.86 13.59
C SER A 158 1.80 10.13 13.68
N VAL A 159 2.20 10.50 14.91
CA VAL A 159 3.14 11.62 15.14
C VAL A 159 4.42 11.47 14.33
N GLY A 160 4.92 10.23 14.16
CA GLY A 160 6.10 9.96 13.34
C GLY A 160 5.92 10.39 11.88
N HIS A 161 4.73 10.20 11.31
CA HIS A 161 4.41 10.68 9.96
C HIS A 161 4.40 12.21 9.87
N VAL A 162 3.86 12.88 10.90
CA VAL A 162 3.83 14.34 10.98
C VAL A 162 5.24 14.92 11.09
N LEU A 163 6.11 14.31 11.90
CA LEU A 163 7.49 14.76 12.06
C LEU A 163 8.37 14.43 10.84
N ALA A 164 8.04 13.37 10.11
CA ALA A 164 8.68 13.03 8.85
C ALA A 164 8.16 13.84 7.65
N ALA A 165 7.13 14.68 7.86
CA ALA A 165 6.54 15.50 6.80
C ALA A 165 7.57 16.47 6.20
N ARG A 166 7.46 16.67 4.89
CA ARG A 166 8.33 17.55 4.12
C ARG A 166 7.50 18.58 3.35
N GLU A 167 8.16 19.60 2.82
CA GLU A 167 7.50 20.77 2.21
C GLU A 167 6.57 20.42 1.04
N ASP A 168 6.82 19.34 0.32
CA ASP A 168 5.98 18.86 -0.78
C ASP A 168 4.56 18.48 -0.33
N LEU A 169 4.37 18.05 0.91
CA LEU A 169 3.03 17.80 1.47
C LEU A 169 2.20 19.07 1.63
N THR A 170 2.83 20.25 1.65
CA THR A 170 2.12 21.53 1.72
C THR A 170 1.60 21.98 0.35
N MET A 171 2.11 21.39 -0.74
CA MET A 171 1.65 21.65 -2.11
C MET A 171 0.41 20.81 -2.42
N LEU A 172 -0.73 21.18 -1.83
CA LEU A 172 -2.01 20.56 -2.14
C LEU A 172 -2.64 21.22 -3.38
N GLU A 173 -2.57 20.56 -4.52
CA GLU A 173 -3.33 20.97 -5.69
C GLU A 173 -4.83 20.77 -5.41
N LYS A 174 -5.61 21.86 -5.49
CA LYS A 174 -7.06 21.79 -5.25
C LYS A 174 -7.70 20.86 -6.28
N THR A 175 -8.46 19.87 -5.83
CA THR A 175 -9.25 18.98 -6.69
C THR A 175 -10.34 19.72 -7.49
N SER A 176 -10.69 20.93 -7.08
CA SER A 176 -11.56 21.87 -7.79
C SER A 176 -10.83 22.87 -8.69
N GLY A 177 -9.49 22.82 -8.77
CA GLY A 177 -8.70 23.73 -9.58
C GLY A 177 -9.03 23.65 -11.06
N ALA A 178 -9.13 24.80 -11.74
CA ALA A 178 -9.43 24.88 -13.16
C ALA A 178 -8.41 24.12 -14.03
N GLY A 179 -7.13 24.08 -13.61
CA GLY A 179 -6.08 23.29 -14.26
C GLY A 179 -6.33 21.77 -14.21
N VAL A 180 -6.75 21.24 -13.05
CA VAL A 180 -7.05 19.82 -12.82
C VAL A 180 -8.30 19.36 -13.59
N ARG A 181 -9.24 20.27 -13.86
CA ARG A 181 -10.49 20.00 -14.61
C ARG A 181 -10.39 20.33 -16.10
N LYS A 182 -9.25 20.84 -16.57
CA LYS A 182 -9.04 21.13 -18.00
C LYS A 182 -9.20 19.81 -18.76
N ASN A 183 -10.21 19.74 -19.63
CA ASN A 183 -10.63 18.54 -20.39
C ASN A 183 -11.40 17.46 -19.61
N THR A 184 -12.10 17.83 -18.53
CA THR A 184 -13.13 17.00 -17.83
C THR A 184 -12.68 15.63 -17.31
N LYS A 185 -11.37 15.35 -17.31
CA LYS A 185 -10.76 14.14 -16.77
C LYS A 185 -9.72 14.51 -15.74
N SER A 186 -10.10 14.50 -14.46
CA SER A 186 -9.12 14.45 -13.38
C SER A 186 -8.87 13.00 -12.95
N ALA A 187 -7.84 12.78 -12.14
CA ALA A 187 -7.59 11.45 -11.56
C ALA A 187 -8.82 10.91 -10.79
N ILE A 188 -9.61 11.82 -10.22
CA ILE A 188 -10.80 11.53 -9.43
C ILE A 188 -12.07 11.52 -10.29
N ASN A 189 -12.23 12.50 -11.17
CA ASN A 189 -13.44 12.67 -11.97
C ASN A 189 -13.16 12.36 -13.44
N LYS A 190 -13.45 11.12 -13.85
CA LYS A 190 -13.20 10.61 -15.21
C LYS A 190 -14.44 10.68 -16.10
N VAL A 191 -15.59 11.05 -15.53
CA VAL A 191 -16.90 11.02 -16.19
C VAL A 191 -17.53 12.40 -16.06
N LEU A 192 -18.16 12.87 -17.14
CA LEU A 192 -18.87 14.13 -17.11
C LEU A 192 -20.16 13.94 -16.30
N ILE A 193 -20.21 14.48 -15.09
CA ILE A 193 -21.44 14.48 -14.28
C ILE A 193 -22.38 15.49 -14.95
N GLY A 194 -23.51 15.00 -15.47
CA GLY A 194 -24.54 15.83 -16.09
C GLY A 194 -25.17 16.80 -15.09
N MET A 195 -26.01 17.73 -15.58
CA MET A 195 -26.74 18.62 -14.69
C MET A 195 -27.56 17.82 -13.68
N VAL A 196 -27.40 18.15 -12.41
CA VAL A 196 -28.23 17.62 -11.32
C VAL A 196 -29.56 18.39 -11.36
N PRO A 197 -30.72 17.73 -11.30
CA PRO A 197 -32.03 18.38 -11.28
C PRO A 197 -32.23 19.29 -10.06
#